data_AF-A0A2A4LWA6-F1
#
_entry.id   AF-A0A2A4LWA6-F1
#
_cell.length_a   1.000
_cell.length_b   1.000
_cell.length_c   1.000
_cell.angle_alpha   90.00
_cell.angle_beta   90.00
_cell.angle_gamma   90.00
#
_symmetry.space_group_name_H-M   'P 1'
#
loop_
_entity.id
_entity.type
_entity.pdbx_description
1 polymer ?
#
loop_
_entity_poly.entity_id
_entity_poly.type
_entity_poly.pdbx_seq_one_letter_code
_entity_poly.pdbx_strand_id
1 'polypeptide(L)'
;NFSLAQFFTGSVLTQLGRGEEALLELDRFLKQNPKDPMLYMAYCFHGVAHWIMGDVSSAEMDLRQSTELYGGFHIPWLVLAVMLQELGRESEARKAIDEARHVEQGLTSDAVTSMLNLQFIPELADRMTNAIRQNWVD
;
A
#
# COMPACT_ATOMS: atom_id res chain seq x y z
N ASN A 1 3.73 0.34 -25.68
CA ASN A 1 3.38 -0.31 -24.39
C ASN A 1 2.40 0.54 -23.60
N PHE A 2 1.11 0.44 -23.92
CA PHE A 2 0.05 1.22 -23.26
C PHE A 2 -0.24 0.72 -21.83
N SER A 3 0.06 -0.55 -21.55
CA SER A 3 -0.20 -1.19 -20.25
C SER A 3 0.64 -0.62 -19.10
N LEU A 4 1.97 -0.47 -19.27
CA LEU A 4 2.81 0.14 -18.24
C LEU A 4 2.41 1.60 -17.96
N ALA A 5 1.95 2.33 -18.97
CA ALA A 5 1.43 3.68 -18.78
C ALA A 5 0.19 3.68 -17.86
N GLN A 6 -0.72 2.72 -18.01
CA GLN A 6 -1.87 2.56 -17.11
C GLN A 6 -1.43 2.30 -15.67
N PHE A 7 -0.45 1.40 -15.47
CA PHE A 7 0.11 1.15 -14.13
C PHE A 7 0.68 2.43 -13.51
N PHE A 8 1.54 3.15 -14.22
CA PHE A 8 2.15 4.39 -13.70
C PHE A 8 1.13 5.51 -13.48
N THR A 9 0.15 5.66 -14.36
CA THR A 9 -0.95 6.60 -14.17
C THR A 9 -1.76 6.23 -12.93
N GLY A 10 -2.12 4.96 -12.79
CA GLY A 10 -2.79 4.43 -11.61
C GLY A 10 -2.03 4.73 -10.32
N SER A 11 -0.74 4.38 -10.25
CA SER A 11 0.09 4.63 -9.07
C SER A 11 0.16 6.10 -8.71
N VAL A 12 0.37 7.00 -9.68
CA VAL A 12 0.41 8.45 -9.42
C VAL A 12 -0.96 8.96 -8.95
N LEU A 13 -2.06 8.47 -9.52
CA LEU A 13 -3.40 8.83 -9.08
C LEU A 13 -3.66 8.40 -7.62
N THR A 14 -3.18 7.23 -7.19
CA THR A 14 -3.28 6.82 -5.77
C THR A 14 -2.50 7.76 -4.85
N GLN A 15 -1.30 8.14 -5.26
CA GLN A 15 -0.43 9.05 -4.51
C GLN A 15 -1.07 10.43 -4.32
N LEU A 16 -1.83 10.86 -5.33
CA LEU A 16 -2.61 12.10 -5.34
C LEU A 16 -3.98 11.99 -4.63
N GLY A 17 -4.31 10.84 -4.02
CA GLY A 17 -5.60 10.64 -3.34
C GLY A 17 -6.79 10.47 -4.30
N ARG A 18 -6.56 10.27 -5.60
CA ARG A 18 -7.61 10.12 -6.63
C ARG A 18 -7.97 8.65 -6.83
N GLY A 19 -8.55 8.04 -5.79
CA GLY A 19 -8.81 6.60 -5.70
C GLY A 19 -9.62 6.03 -6.86
N GLU A 20 -10.75 6.65 -7.22
CA GLU A 20 -11.63 6.15 -8.30
C GLU A 20 -10.93 6.08 -9.66
N GLU A 21 -10.20 7.14 -10.03
CA GLU A 21 -9.46 7.19 -11.29
C GLU A 21 -8.28 6.22 -11.28
N ALA A 22 -7.64 6.04 -10.12
CA ALA A 22 -6.56 5.08 -9.96
C ALA A 22 -7.05 3.65 -10.17
N LEU A 23 -8.18 3.27 -9.58
CA LEU A 23 -8.79 1.95 -9.75
C LEU A 23 -9.08 1.68 -11.23
N LEU A 24 -9.63 2.65 -11.97
CA LEU A 24 -9.92 2.49 -13.40
C LEU A 24 -8.67 2.09 -14.22
N GLU A 25 -7.53 2.73 -13.96
CA GLU A 25 -6.29 2.42 -14.70
C GLU A 25 -5.60 1.15 -14.18
N LEU A 26 -5.62 0.91 -12.87
CA LEU A 26 -5.05 -0.30 -12.27
C LEU A 26 -5.84 -1.56 -12.65
N ASP A 27 -7.17 -1.51 -12.69
CA ASP A 27 -8.04 -2.60 -13.16
C ASP A 27 -7.73 -2.97 -14.61
N ARG A 28 -7.55 -1.97 -15.48
CA ARG A 28 -7.16 -2.20 -16.87
C ARG A 28 -5.81 -2.89 -16.96
N PHE A 29 -4.84 -2.43 -16.17
CA PHE A 29 -3.52 -3.04 -16.11
C PHE A 29 -3.60 -4.50 -15.64
N LEU A 30 -4.25 -4.76 -14.50
CA LEU A 30 -4.39 -6.10 -13.92
C LEU A 30 -5.10 -7.06 -14.89
N LYS A 31 -6.17 -6.61 -15.55
CA LYS A 31 -6.93 -7.43 -16.52
C LYS A 31 -6.14 -7.75 -17.78
N GLN A 32 -5.36 -6.80 -18.29
CA GLN A 32 -4.63 -6.97 -19.55
C GLN A 32 -3.32 -7.74 -19.36
N ASN A 33 -2.74 -7.73 -18.16
CA ASN A 33 -1.40 -8.26 -17.92
C ASN A 33 -1.39 -9.24 -16.72
N PRO A 34 -2.15 -10.35 -16.79
CA PRO A 34 -2.28 -11.29 -15.66
C PRO A 34 -1.00 -12.08 -15.33
N LYS A 35 0.11 -11.85 -16.04
CA LYS A 35 1.41 -12.48 -15.82
C LYS A 35 2.55 -11.46 -15.74
N ASP A 36 2.22 -10.17 -15.56
CA ASP A 36 3.24 -9.12 -15.49
C ASP A 36 4.09 -9.25 -14.21
N PRO A 37 5.41 -9.02 -14.28
CA PRO A 37 6.24 -9.02 -13.08
C PRO A 37 5.87 -7.91 -12.08
N MET A 38 5.20 -6.83 -12.51
CA MET A 38 4.82 -5.70 -11.64
C MET A 38 3.47 -5.90 -10.93
N LEU A 39 2.84 -7.08 -11.04
CA LEU A 39 1.53 -7.34 -10.42
C LEU A 39 1.52 -7.06 -8.92
N TYR A 40 2.59 -7.42 -8.19
CA TYR A 40 2.66 -7.16 -6.74
C TYR A 40 2.55 -5.65 -6.44
N MET A 41 3.22 -4.77 -7.20
CA MET A 41 3.07 -3.32 -7.03
C MET A 41 1.69 -2.83 -7.46
N ALA A 42 1.14 -3.39 -8.54
CA ALA A 42 -0.19 -3.02 -8.99
C ALA A 42 -1.25 -3.32 -7.91
N TYR A 43 -1.21 -4.51 -7.29
CA TYR A 43 -2.06 -4.84 -6.15
C TYR A 43 -1.81 -3.94 -4.94
N CYS A 44 -0.56 -3.55 -4.67
CA CYS A 44 -0.26 -2.60 -3.59
C CYS A 44 -0.97 -1.26 -3.80
N PHE A 45 -0.83 -0.66 -4.99
CA PHE A 45 -1.50 0.61 -5.29
C PHE A 45 -3.02 0.44 -5.41
N HIS A 46 -3.50 -0.69 -5.94
CA HIS A 46 -4.93 -0.98 -6.02
C HIS A 46 -5.56 -1.04 -4.63
N GLY A 47 -4.89 -1.69 -3.68
CA GLY A 47 -5.32 -1.72 -2.29
C GLY A 47 -5.32 -0.35 -1.62
N VAL A 48 -4.29 0.48 -1.85
CA VAL A 48 -4.28 1.87 -1.39
C VAL A 48 -5.43 2.68 -2.00
N ALA A 49 -5.74 2.47 -3.29
CA ALA A 49 -6.86 3.13 -3.96
C ALA A 49 -8.21 2.75 -3.36
N HIS A 50 -8.44 1.46 -3.08
CA HIS A 50 -9.63 0.99 -2.37
C HIS A 50 -9.75 1.60 -0.98
N TRP A 51 -8.64 1.70 -0.25
CA TRP A 51 -8.63 2.35 1.06
C TRP A 51 -8.98 3.84 1.01
N ILE A 52 -8.45 4.57 0.03
CA ILE A 52 -8.80 5.98 -0.22
C ILE A 52 -10.32 6.11 -0.45
N MET A 53 -10.92 5.14 -1.14
CA MET A 53 -12.37 5.08 -1.38
C MET A 53 -13.19 4.55 -0.19
N GLY A 54 -12.54 4.17 0.91
CA GLY A 54 -13.20 3.63 2.11
C GLY A 54 -13.56 2.14 2.02
N ASP A 55 -13.18 1.44 0.95
CA ASP A 55 -13.37 0.00 0.81
C ASP A 55 -12.21 -0.77 1.44
N VAL A 56 -12.24 -0.84 2.77
CA VAL A 56 -11.16 -1.46 3.55
C VAL A 56 -11.06 -2.97 3.30
N SER A 57 -12.18 -3.63 2.94
CA SER A 57 -12.19 -5.07 2.68
C SER A 57 -11.42 -5.42 1.42
N SER A 58 -11.67 -4.71 0.32
CA SER A 58 -10.93 -4.91 -0.93
C SER A 58 -9.47 -4.51 -0.76
N ALA A 59 -9.21 -3.42 -0.03
CA ALA A 59 -7.85 -2.98 0.28
C ALA A 59 -7.01 -4.06 0.98
N GLU A 60 -7.55 -4.70 2.03
CA GLU A 60 -6.85 -5.78 2.74
C GLU A 60 -6.57 -6.97 1.81
N MET A 61 -7.55 -7.35 0.98
CA MET A 61 -7.39 -8.45 0.03
C MET A 61 -6.25 -8.18 -0.95
N ASP A 62 -6.19 -6.99 -1.54
CA ASP A 62 -5.16 -6.62 -2.50
C ASP A 62 -3.77 -6.54 -1.87
N LEU A 63 -3.67 -6.00 -0.67
CA LEU A 63 -2.39 -5.90 0.04
C LEU A 63 -1.86 -7.29 0.40
N ARG A 64 -2.72 -8.23 0.80
CA ARG A 64 -2.33 -9.63 1.00
C ARG A 64 -1.93 -10.31 -0.30
N GLN A 65 -2.67 -10.06 -1.39
CA GLN A 65 -2.29 -10.56 -2.72
C GLN A 65 -0.92 -10.02 -3.14
N SER A 66 -0.61 -8.76 -2.85
CA SER A 66 0.68 -8.14 -3.12
C SER A 66 1.82 -8.86 -2.38
N THR A 67 1.65 -9.12 -1.08
CA THR A 67 2.67 -9.78 -0.26
C THR A 67 2.84 -11.26 -0.61
N GLU A 68 1.77 -11.94 -1.01
CA GLU A 68 1.82 -13.32 -1.51
C GLU A 68 2.56 -13.43 -2.85
N LEU A 69 2.35 -12.48 -3.76
CA LEU A 69 3.05 -12.44 -5.04
C LEU A 69 4.54 -12.14 -4.88
N TYR A 70 4.88 -11.22 -3.98
CA TYR A 70 6.27 -10.89 -3.69
C TYR A 70 6.44 -10.37 -2.26
N GLY A 71 6.84 -11.28 -1.37
CA GLY A 71 7.09 -10.96 0.04
C GLY A 71 8.32 -10.07 0.28
N GLY A 72 9.20 -9.90 -0.70
CA GLY A 72 10.40 -9.06 -0.60
C GLY A 72 10.16 -7.56 -0.78
N PHE A 73 8.90 -7.11 -0.79
CA PHE A 73 8.50 -5.72 -0.87
C PHE A 73 7.83 -5.30 0.43
N HIS A 74 8.45 -4.37 1.17
CA HIS A 74 8.02 -3.99 2.51
C HIS A 74 6.80 -3.04 2.52
N ILE A 75 6.55 -2.29 1.44
CA ILE A 75 5.49 -1.26 1.40
C ILE A 75 4.08 -1.85 1.64
N PRO A 76 3.65 -2.94 0.98
CA PRO A 76 2.33 -3.53 1.20
C PRO A 76 2.11 -3.95 2.66
N TRP A 77 3.16 -4.41 3.35
CA TRP A 77 3.11 -4.73 4.78
C TRP A 77 2.87 -3.49 5.63
N LEU A 78 3.53 -2.37 5.33
CA LEU A 78 3.29 -1.09 6.01
C LEU A 78 1.87 -0.59 5.80
N VAL A 79 1.38 -0.61 4.56
CA VAL A 79 0.00 -0.19 4.26
C VAL A 79 -1.00 -1.12 4.95
N LEU A 80 -0.76 -2.44 4.94
CA LEU A 80 -1.60 -3.41 5.64
C LEU A 80 -1.64 -3.12 7.15
N ALA A 81 -0.50 -2.74 7.76
CA ALA A 81 -0.45 -2.34 9.16
C ALA A 81 -1.32 -1.10 9.44
N VAL A 82 -1.27 -0.08 8.58
CA VAL A 82 -2.15 1.09 8.66
C VAL A 82 -3.62 0.65 8.62
N MET A 83 -4.00 -0.22 7.68
CA MET A 83 -5.38 -0.68 7.53
C MET A 83 -5.87 -1.44 8.76
N LEU A 84 -5.06 -2.39 9.22
CA LEU A 84 -5.37 -3.22 10.39
C LEU A 84 -5.51 -2.37 11.64
N GLN A 85 -4.72 -1.29 11.76
CA GLN A 85 -4.87 -0.35 12.88
C GLN A 85 -6.21 0.38 12.84
N GLU A 86 -6.63 0.86 11.67
CA GLU A 86 -7.93 1.54 11.53
C GLU A 86 -9.11 0.61 11.81
N LEU A 87 -8.93 -0.70 11.57
CA LEU A 87 -9.89 -1.75 11.93
C LEU A 87 -9.84 -2.16 13.41
N GLY A 88 -8.94 -1.59 14.22
CA GLY A 88 -8.73 -1.97 15.62
C GLY A 88 -8.05 -3.33 15.82
N ARG A 89 -7.44 -3.90 14.77
CA ARG A 89 -6.73 -5.18 14.78
C ARG A 89 -5.25 -4.98 15.12
N GLU A 90 -4.97 -4.33 16.24
CA GLU A 90 -3.61 -3.87 16.62
C GLU A 90 -2.55 -4.99 16.65
N SER A 91 -2.93 -6.20 17.11
CA SER A 91 -2.00 -7.34 17.15
C SER A 91 -1.53 -7.74 15.76
N GLU A 92 -2.42 -7.66 14.77
CA GLU A 92 -2.08 -7.97 13.38
C GLU A 92 -1.35 -6.80 12.71
N ALA A 93 -1.69 -5.56 13.07
CA ALA A 93 -0.96 -4.38 12.61
C ALA A 93 0.52 -4.42 13.05
N ARG A 94 0.78 -4.76 14.32
CA ARG A 94 2.14 -4.97 14.84
C ARG A 94 2.89 -6.06 14.07
N LYS A 95 2.26 -7.21 13.83
CA LYS A 95 2.87 -8.28 13.02
C LYS A 95 3.21 -7.82 11.60
N ALA A 96 2.33 -7.05 10.96
CA ALA A 96 2.61 -6.52 9.63
C ALA A 96 3.80 -5.54 9.62
N ILE A 97 3.97 -4.72 10.67
CA ILE A 97 5.18 -3.90 10.85
C ILE A 97 6.42 -4.78 11.03
N ASP A 98 6.33 -5.84 11.82
CA ASP A 98 7.44 -6.77 12.03
C ASP A 98 7.87 -7.44 10.71
N GLU A 99 6.92 -7.84 9.86
CA GLU A 99 7.20 -8.36 8.52
C GLU A 99 7.87 -7.30 7.62
N ALA A 100 7.39 -6.06 7.65
CA ALA A 100 8.02 -4.97 6.90
C ALA A 100 9.49 -4.76 7.32
N ARG A 101 9.79 -4.84 8.63
CA ARG A 101 11.15 -4.73 9.19
C ARG A 101 12.00 -5.97 8.92
N HIS A 102 11.38 -7.14 8.76
CA HIS A 102 12.08 -8.36 8.36
C HIS A 102 12.56 -8.26 6.91
N VAL A 103 11.70 -7.72 6.04
CA VAL A 103 12.00 -7.50 4.61
C VAL A 103 13.03 -6.39 4.41
N GLU A 104 12.87 -5.26 5.09
CA GLU A 104 13.84 -4.16 5.07
C GLU A 104 14.47 -3.97 6.45
N GLN A 105 15.64 -4.58 6.63
CA GLN A 105 16.39 -4.45 7.87
C GLN A 105 16.82 -3.01 8.11
N GLY A 106 16.61 -2.52 9.34
CA GLY A 106 16.93 -1.15 9.71
C GLY A 106 15.84 -0.13 9.37
N LEU A 107 14.68 -0.58 8.87
CA LEU A 107 13.51 0.28 8.71
C LEU A 107 13.11 0.87 10.08
N THR A 108 12.95 2.20 10.12
CA THR A 108 12.51 2.96 11.31
C THR A 108 11.21 3.67 11.04
N SER A 109 10.45 4.00 12.09
CA SER A 109 9.20 4.77 11.97
C SER A 109 9.42 6.14 11.29
N ASP A 110 10.55 6.79 11.55
CA ASP A 110 10.93 8.06 10.93
C ASP A 110 11.29 7.93 9.45
N ALA A 111 11.98 6.84 9.06
CA ALA A 111 12.25 6.55 7.66
C ALA A 111 10.94 6.30 6.91
N VAL A 112 10.02 5.53 7.50
CA VAL A 112 8.67 5.29 6.94
C VAL A 112 7.90 6.61 6.81
N THR A 113 7.89 7.45 7.85
CA THR A 113 7.23 8.76 7.81
C THR A 113 7.79 9.63 6.67
N SER A 114 9.11 9.68 6.53
CA SER A 114 9.78 10.44 5.48
C SER A 114 9.44 9.91 4.09
N MET A 115 9.41 8.59 3.91
CA MET A 115 8.99 7.95 2.68
C MET A 115 7.54 8.31 2.32
N LEU A 116 6.62 8.21 3.28
CA LEU A 116 5.20 8.52 3.07
C LEU A 116 5.00 9.97 2.64
N ASN A 117 5.70 10.91 3.29
CA ASN A 117 5.65 12.34 2.94
C ASN A 117 6.19 12.66 1.54
N LEU A 118 7.09 11.83 1.01
CA LEU A 118 7.59 11.98 -0.37
C LEU A 118 6.67 11.35 -1.41
N GLN A 119 5.94 10.30 -1.03
CA GLN A 119 5.15 9.50 -1.96
C GLN A 119 3.69 9.92 -2.05
N PHE A 120 3.10 10.43 -0.97
CA PHE A 120 1.67 10.72 -0.89
C PHE A 120 1.42 12.20 -0.60
N ILE A 121 0.22 12.67 -0.94
CA ILE A 121 -0.24 13.99 -0.50
C ILE A 121 -0.22 14.10 1.04
N PRO A 122 -0.02 15.31 1.60
CA PRO A 122 0.17 15.49 3.04
C PRO A 122 -0.92 14.84 3.89
N GLU A 123 -2.19 14.97 3.49
CA GLU A 123 -3.32 14.45 4.25
C GLU A 123 -3.27 12.93 4.38
N LEU A 124 -2.86 12.25 3.31
CA LEU A 124 -2.76 10.79 3.28
C LEU A 124 -1.51 10.31 4.00
N ALA A 125 -0.38 11.00 3.81
CA ALA A 125 0.87 10.71 4.49
C ALA A 125 0.73 10.86 6.02
N ASP A 126 0.07 11.92 6.48
CA ASP A 126 -0.20 12.16 7.91
C ASP A 126 -1.10 11.06 8.49
N ARG A 127 -2.15 10.67 7.78
CA ARG A 127 -3.05 9.58 8.17
C ARG A 127 -2.29 8.26 8.36
N MET A 128 -1.49 7.88 7.36
CA MET A 128 -0.69 6.66 7.39
C MET A 128 0.36 6.71 8.50
N THR A 129 1.06 7.83 8.63
CA THR A 129 2.10 8.04 9.66
C THR A 129 1.53 7.88 11.07
N ASN A 130 0.37 8.46 11.33
CA ASN A 130 -0.29 8.36 12.64
C ASN A 130 -0.63 6.91 13.00
N ALA A 131 -1.14 6.13 12.05
CA ALA A 131 -1.48 4.72 12.28
C ALA A 131 -0.23 3.85 12.49
N ILE A 132 0.84 4.09 11.71
CA ILE A 132 2.13 3.42 11.86
C ILE A 132 2.70 3.66 13.26
N ARG A 133 2.77 4.93 13.68
CA ARG A 133 3.38 5.31 14.98
C ARG A 133 2.66 4.72 16.18
N GLN A 134 1.35 4.45 16.09
CA GLN A 134 0.59 3.81 17.17
C GLN A 134 0.98 2.35 17.41
N ASN A 135 1.47 1.65 16.38
CA ASN A 135 1.85 0.24 16.45
C ASN A 135 3.35 0.02 16.38
N TRP A 136 4.12 1.05 16.12
CA TRP A 136 5.57 0.96 16.09
C TRP A 136 6.11 0.93 17.51
N VAL A 137 6.62 -0.23 17.92
CA VAL A 137 7.35 -0.38 19.19
C VAL A 137 8.84 -0.39 18.88
N ASP A 138 9.59 0.50 19.52
CA ASP A 138 11.03 0.66 19.37
C ASP A 138 11.82 -0.57 19.87
#